data_AF-A0A0M9DZ20-F1
#
_entry.id   AF-A0A0M9DZ20-F1
#
_cell.length_a   1.000
_cell.length_b   1.000
_cell.length_c   1.000
_cell.angle_alpha   90.00
_cell.angle_beta   90.00
_cell.angle_gamma   90.00
#
_symmetry.space_group_name_H-M   'P 1'
#
loop_
_entity.id
_entity.type
_entity.pdbx_description
1 polymer ?
#
loop_
_entity_poly.entity_id
_entity_poly.type
_entity_poly.pdbx_seq_one_letter_code
_entity_poly.pdbx_strand_id
1 'polypeptide(L)' 'MRQYIYESETTLPGWDKKRTKRPTSFMMLTKFMGMMIIKIGTKRVLSKALSSDQKEYLLALKLNFDIFVNVDKT' A
#
# COMPACT_ATOMS: atom_id res chain seq x y z
N MET A 1 -6.29 6.90 -5.97
CA MET A 1 -6.08 7.48 -4.62
C MET A 1 -6.85 8.77 -4.35
N ARG A 2 -6.56 9.92 -4.97
CA ARG A 2 -7.32 11.17 -4.68
C ARG A 2 -8.81 11.05 -4.97
N GLN A 3 -9.16 10.46 -6.10
CA GLN A 3 -10.55 10.18 -6.47
C GLN A 3 -11.25 9.30 -5.42
N TYR A 4 -10.61 8.20 -5.02
CA TYR A 4 -11.13 7.31 -3.96
C TYR A 4 -11.45 8.07 -2.67
N ILE A 5 -10.57 8.96 -2.23
CA ILE A 5 -10.77 9.74 -1.00
C ILE A 5 -11.96 10.70 -1.11
N TYR A 6 -12.13 11.30 -2.29
CA TYR A 6 -13.27 12.19 -2.56
C TYR A 6 -14.59 11.40 -2.57
N GLU A 7 -14.64 10.29 -3.32
CA GLU A 7 -15.85 9.47 -3.48
C GLU A 7 -16.30 8.76 -2.19
N SER A 8 -15.34 8.31 -1.38
CA SER A 8 -15.62 7.57 -0.14
C SER A 8 -15.64 8.46 1.11
N GLU A 9 -15.48 9.77 0.96
CA GLU A 9 -15.40 10.76 2.04
C GLU A 9 -14.44 10.39 3.18
N THR A 10 -13.39 9.62 2.86
CA THR A 10 -12.49 9.04 3.85
C THR A 10 -11.20 9.86 4.03
N THR A 11 -10.27 9.33 4.80
CA THR A 11 -8.89 9.82 4.90
C THR A 11 -7.92 8.68 4.68
N LEU A 12 -6.65 8.99 4.45
CA LEU A 12 -5.56 8.01 4.48
C LEU A 12 -4.54 8.37 5.56
N PRO A 13 -3.63 7.45 5.92
CA PRO A 13 -2.48 7.78 6.74
C PRO A 13 -1.70 8.97 6.14
N GLY A 14 -1.17 9.82 7.00
CA GLY A 14 -0.37 10.98 6.65
C GLY A 14 0.92 11.02 7.47
N TRP A 15 1.47 12.23 7.61
CA TRP A 15 2.64 12.51 8.44
C TRP A 15 2.35 12.35 9.93
N ASP A 16 3.38 12.05 10.72
CA ASP A 16 3.33 12.02 12.18
C ASP A 16 2.16 11.20 12.74
N LYS A 17 1.84 10.08 12.07
CA LYS A 17 0.70 9.19 12.38
C LYS A 17 -0.68 9.86 12.31
N LYS A 18 -0.78 11.07 11.74
CA LYS A 18 -2.05 11.77 11.50
C LYS A 18 -2.76 11.22 10.27
N ARG A 19 -4.05 11.52 10.15
CA ARG A 19 -4.88 11.23 8.97
C ARG A 19 -4.89 12.44 8.04
N THR A 20 -5.06 12.22 6.73
CA THR A 20 -5.13 13.30 5.73
C THR A 20 -6.14 13.02 4.62
N LYS A 21 -6.82 14.06 4.14
CA LYS A 21 -7.65 14.04 2.92
C LYS A 21 -6.84 14.29 1.64
N ARG A 22 -5.58 14.69 1.77
CA ARG A 22 -4.69 15.04 0.63
C ARG A 22 -3.37 14.27 0.71
N PRO A 23 -3.39 12.93 0.65
CA PRO A 23 -2.15 12.16 0.65
C PRO A 23 -1.37 12.43 -0.64
N THR A 24 -0.05 12.45 -0.51
CA THR A 24 0.88 12.51 -1.65
C THR A 24 1.48 11.13 -1.90
N SER A 25 1.95 10.88 -3.12
CA SER A 25 2.68 9.65 -3.43
C SER A 25 3.93 9.48 -2.57
N PHE A 26 4.54 10.59 -2.14
CA PHE A 26 5.68 10.57 -1.23
C PHE A 26 5.30 10.10 0.19
N MET A 27 4.17 10.57 0.75
CA MET A 27 3.64 10.02 2.02
C MET A 27 3.40 8.52 1.91
N MET A 28 2.76 8.07 0.83
CA MET A 28 2.53 6.65 0.58
C MET A 28 3.86 5.88 0.54
N LEU A 29 4.84 6.34 -0.26
CA LEU A 29 6.16 5.72 -0.38
C LEU A 29 6.79 5.47 0.99
N THR A 30 6.71 6.45 1.91
CA THR A 30 7.29 6.31 3.26
C THR A 30 6.68 5.17 4.06
N LYS A 31 5.41 4.79 3.82
CA LYS A 31 4.77 3.65 4.49
C LYS A 31 5.20 2.29 3.94
N PHE A 32 5.69 2.24 2.71
CA PHE A 32 6.21 1.04 2.07
C PHE A 32 7.74 0.94 2.16
N MET A 33 8.42 1.99 2.64
CA MET A 33 9.86 1.99 2.82
C MET A 33 10.28 0.86 3.78
N GLY A 34 11.30 0.09 3.38
CA GLY A 34 11.77 -1.06 4.15
C GLY A 34 10.90 -2.32 4.03
N MET A 35 9.82 -2.30 3.23
CA MET A 35 9.12 -3.53 2.86
C MET A 35 10.03 -4.42 2.01
N MET A 36 10.12 -5.70 2.36
CA MET A 36 10.96 -6.67 1.67
C MET A 36 10.14 -7.84 1.15
N ILE A 37 10.35 -8.18 -0.11
CA ILE A 37 9.79 -9.35 -0.79
C ILE A 37 10.92 -10.35 -1.00
N ILE A 38 10.75 -11.56 -0.49
CA ILE A 38 11.71 -12.66 -0.63
C ILE A 38 11.28 -13.51 -1.82
N LYS A 39 12.21 -13.76 -2.75
CA LYS A 39 11.99 -14.66 -3.89
C LYS A 39 12.66 -16.01 -3.61
N ILE A 40 11.89 -17.10 -3.67
CA ILE A 40 12.35 -18.48 -3.48
C ILE A 40 11.98 -19.28 -4.72
N GLY A 41 12.95 -19.50 -5.61
CA GLY A 41 12.68 -20.07 -6.94
C GLY A 41 11.72 -19.18 -7.73
N THR A 42 10.56 -19.73 -8.09
CA THR A 42 9.48 -18.99 -8.80
C THR A 42 8.48 -18.32 -7.85
N LYS A 43 8.54 -18.60 -6.54
CA LYS A 43 7.61 -18.04 -5.56
C LYS A 43 8.13 -16.71 -5.01
N ARG A 44 7.23 -15.76 -4.74
CA ARG A 44 7.52 -14.54 -3.99
C ARG A 44 6.70 -14.54 -2.70
N VAL A 45 7.31 -14.15 -1.58
CA VAL A 45 6.64 -14.03 -0.30
C VAL A 45 7.01 -12.70 0.35
N LEU A 46 6.08 -12.10 1.08
CA LEU A 46 6.39 -10.95 1.91
C LEU A 46 7.18 -11.41 3.14
N SER A 47 8.30 -10.75 3.42
CA SER A 47 9.11 -11.02 4.62
C SER A 47 8.34 -10.78 5.94
N LYS A 48 7.34 -9.89 5.89
CA LYS A 48 6.42 -9.56 6.99
C LYS A 48 5.04 -9.28 6.41
N ALA A 49 3.99 -9.53 7.19
CA ALA A 49 2.64 -9.14 6.79
C ALA A 49 2.52 -7.61 6.58
N LEU A 50 1.64 -7.21 5.67
CA LEU A 50 1.37 -5.79 5.42
C LEU A 50 0.79 -5.12 6.68
N SER A 51 1.27 -3.91 6.98
CA SER A 51 0.71 -3.07 8.03
C SER A 51 -0.69 -2.55 7.67
N SER A 52 -1.42 -2.03 8.65
CA SER A 52 -2.71 -1.36 8.42
C SER A 52 -2.58 -0.20 7.44
N ASP A 53 -1.57 0.66 7.64
CA ASP A 53 -1.30 1.81 6.76
C ASP A 53 -1.10 1.36 5.30
N GLN A 54 -0.29 0.31 5.08
CA GLN A 54 -0.02 -0.23 3.74
C GLN A 54 -1.30 -0.77 3.09
N LYS A 55 -2.12 -1.51 3.84
CA LYS A 55 -3.39 -2.07 3.35
C LYS A 55 -4.37 -0.98 2.92
N GLU A 56 -4.47 0.10 3.69
CA GLU A 56 -5.34 1.24 3.35
C GLU A 56 -4.90 1.93 2.05
N TYR A 57 -3.59 2.07 1.82
CA TYR A 57 -3.08 2.61 0.57
C TYR A 57 -3.36 1.69 -0.62
N LEU A 58 -3.20 0.37 -0.48
CA LEU A 58 -3.55 -0.58 -1.55
C LEU A 58 -5.03 -0.50 -1.89
N LEU A 59 -5.91 -0.42 -0.88
CA LEU A 59 -7.35 -0.28 -1.06
C LEU A 59 -7.69 1.00 -1.84
N ALA A 60 -7.09 2.14 -1.47
CA ALA A 60 -7.30 3.42 -2.15
C ALA A 60 -6.74 3.48 -3.59
N LEU A 61 -5.85 2.54 -3.92
CA LEU A 61 -5.33 2.32 -5.28
C LEU A 61 -6.09 1.21 -6.02
N LYS A 62 -7.07 0.55 -5.38
CA LYS A 62 -7.79 -0.61 -5.92
C LYS A 62 -6.84 -1.77 -6.30
N LEU A 63 -5.78 -1.94 -5.51
CA LEU A 63 -4.78 -2.99 -5.67
C LEU A 63 -4.99 -4.06 -4.58
N ASN A 64 -4.72 -5.31 -4.95
CA ASN A 64 -4.68 -6.43 -4.02
C ASN A 64 -3.21 -6.74 -3.65
N PHE A 65 -2.97 -7.29 -2.46
CA PHE A 65 -1.62 -7.63 -1.99
C PHE A 65 -0.96 -8.73 -2.84
N ASP A 66 -1.77 -9.47 -3.60
CA ASP A 66 -1.32 -10.54 -4.48
C ASP A 66 -0.33 -10.06 -5.56
N ILE A 67 -0.33 -8.77 -5.90
CA ILE A 67 0.67 -8.13 -6.79
C ILE A 67 2.11 -8.32 -6.33
N PHE A 68 2.34 -8.53 -5.02
CA PHE A 68 3.68 -8.71 -4.47
C PHE A 68 4.14 -10.17 -4.50
N VAL A 69 3.21 -11.12 -4.61
CA VAL A 69 3.48 -12.56 -4.46
C VAL A 69 3.26 -13.35 -5.76
N ASN A 70 2.39 -12.87 -6.66
CA ASN A 70 2.09 -13.51 -7.94
C ASN A 70 2.84 -12.83 -9.08
N VAL A 71 3.60 -13.60 -9.84
CA VAL A 71 4.44 -13.08 -10.95
C VAL A 71 3.64 -12.90 -12.24
N ASP A 72 2.49 -13.56 -12.36
CA ASP A 72 1.73 -13.69 -13.63
C ASP A 72 0.63 -12.63 -13.84
N LYS A 73 0.58 -11.57 -13.01
CA LYS A 73 -0.48 -10.54 -13.03
C LYS A 73 -0.03 -9.13 -13.45
N THR A 74 1.12 -9.00 -14.11
CA THR A 74 1.64 -7.71 -14.60
C THR A 74 2.11 -7.81 -16.04
#